data_AF-A0A090T6Y3-F1
#
_entry.id   AF-A0A090T6Y3-F1
#
_cell.length_a   1.000
_cell.length_b   1.000
_cell.length_c   1.000
_cell.angle_alpha   90.00
_cell.angle_beta   90.00
_cell.angle_gamma   90.00
#
_symmetry.space_group_name_H-M   'P 1'
#
loop_
_entity.id
_entity.type
_entity.pdbx_description
1 polymer ?
#
loop_
_entity_poly.entity_id
_entity_poly.type
_entity_poly.pdbx_seq_one_letter_code
_entity_poly.pdbx_strand_id
1 'polypeptide(L)'
;MMRTSVTEVMAQNYIRAARIRGLSNYEIVIEHVLRNAIPPIIPKLGVQLSSMITLAIMTESIFNWPGVGRWLLDALSNQDYASIQAGVLVVATIVLAASIVSDLIGAMINPLVRKEWYAVR
;
A
#
# COMPACT_ATOMS: atom_id res chain seq x y z
N MET A 1 -6.98 -9.14 0.32
CA MET A 1 -5.55 -8.78 0.39
C MET A 1 -4.80 -9.68 1.38
N MET A 2 -4.96 -9.51 2.70
CA MET A 2 -4.21 -10.28 3.69
C MET A 2 -4.41 -11.80 3.57
N ARG A 3 -5.66 -12.26 3.39
CA ARG A 3 -5.97 -13.68 3.17
C ARG A 3 -5.31 -14.25 1.90
N THR A 4 -5.34 -13.51 0.80
CA THR A 4 -4.75 -13.91 -0.49
C THR A 4 -3.24 -14.04 -0.37
N SER A 5 -2.58 -13.06 0.25
CA SER A 5 -1.13 -13.06 0.45
C SER A 5 -0.67 -14.22 1.33
N VAL A 6 -1.44 -14.56 2.37
CA VAL A 6 -1.19 -15.72 3.23
C VAL A 6 -1.33 -17.04 2.46
N THR A 7 -2.36 -17.17 1.60
CA THR A 7 -2.55 -18.38 0.78
C THR A 7 -1.43 -18.57 -0.24
N GLU A 8 -0.98 -17.52 -0.91
CA GLU A 8 0.14 -17.56 -1.86
C GLU A 8 1.45 -17.99 -1.18
N VAL A 9 1.71 -17.45 0.02
CA VAL A 9 2.87 -17.79 0.84
C VAL A 9 2.79 -19.24 1.33
N MET A 10 1.61 -19.70 1.78
CA MET A 10 1.35 -21.09 2.16
C MET A 10 1.49 -22.11 1.02
N ALA A 11 1.28 -21.70 -0.22
CA ALA A 11 1.43 -22.57 -1.39
C ALA A 11 2.89 -22.83 -1.78
N GLN A 12 3.85 -22.10 -1.20
CA GLN A 12 5.26 -22.18 -1.57
C GLN A 12 5.96 -23.45 -1.07
N ASN A 13 6.93 -23.93 -1.85
CA ASN A 13 7.66 -25.18 -1.58
C ASN A 13 8.46 -25.16 -0.27
N TYR A 14 8.92 -24.00 0.20
CA TYR A 14 9.63 -23.91 1.49
C TYR A 14 8.72 -24.16 2.70
N ILE A 15 7.41 -23.88 2.59
CA ILE A 15 6.44 -24.19 3.64
C ILE A 15 6.15 -25.69 3.68
N ARG A 16 6.12 -26.35 2.52
CA ARG A 16 6.05 -27.81 2.44
C ARG A 16 7.29 -28.48 3.05
N ALA A 17 8.48 -27.94 2.78
CA ALA A 17 9.72 -28.40 3.39
C ALA A 17 9.75 -28.21 4.92
N ALA A 18 9.25 -27.07 5.43
CA ALA A 18 9.13 -26.80 6.86
C ALA A 18 8.14 -27.75 7.55
N ARG A 19 7.04 -28.11 6.88
CA ARG A 19 6.09 -29.12 7.37
C ARG A 19 6.68 -30.52 7.42
N ILE A 20 7.48 -30.91 6.42
CA ILE A 20 8.19 -32.21 6.41
C ILE A 20 9.23 -32.29 7.53
N ARG A 21 9.83 -31.15 7.90
CA ARG A 21 10.75 -31.05 9.05
C ARG A 21 10.08 -31.16 10.43
N GLY A 22 8.75 -31.24 10.49
CA GLY A 22 8.01 -31.42 11.75
C GLY A 22 7.74 -30.15 12.55
N LEU A 23 7.92 -28.95 11.97
CA LEU A 23 7.55 -27.71 12.66
C LEU A 23 6.03 -27.63 12.88
N SER A 24 5.63 -27.07 14.03
CA SER A 24 4.21 -26.87 14.31
C SER A 24 3.61 -25.86 13.32
N ASN A 25 2.32 -26.02 13.00
CA ASN A 25 1.62 -25.06 12.13
C ASN A 25 1.66 -23.63 12.70
N TYR A 26 1.81 -23.46 14.02
CA TYR A 26 1.86 -22.16 14.67
C TYR A 26 3.20 -21.44 14.43
N GLU A 27 4.32 -22.16 14.55
CA GLU A 27 5.67 -21.63 14.23
C GLU A 27 5.81 -21.29 12.75
N ILE A 28 5.27 -22.13 11.87
CA ILE A 28 5.25 -21.87 10.42
C ILE A 28 4.48 -20.57 10.13
N VAL A 29 3.33 -20.36 10.77
CA VAL A 29 2.52 -19.16 10.53
C VAL A 29 3.21 -17.91 11.05
N ILE A 30 3.70 -17.91 12.29
CA ILE A 30 4.28 -16.71 12.91
C ILE A 30 5.63 -16.34 12.27
N GLU A 31 6.51 -17.31 12.09
CA GLU A 31 7.90 -17.02 11.70
C GLU A 31 8.09 -16.97 10.19
N HIS A 32 7.41 -17.85 9.44
CA HIS A 32 7.64 -18.01 8.00
C HIS A 32 6.55 -17.34 7.16
N VAL A 33 5.27 -17.53 7.51
CA VAL A 33 4.17 -16.98 6.70
C VAL A 33 4.00 -15.49 6.96
N LEU A 34 3.92 -15.06 8.21
CA LEU A 34 3.63 -13.67 8.55
C LEU A 34 4.77 -12.74 8.10
N ARG A 35 6.01 -13.12 8.37
CA ARG A 35 7.20 -12.34 7.99
C ARG A 35 7.36 -12.20 6.48
N ASN A 36 6.94 -13.21 5.70
CA ASN A 36 7.09 -13.21 4.25
C ASN A 36 5.82 -12.72 3.50
N ALA A 37 4.67 -12.63 4.18
CA ALA A 37 3.43 -12.08 3.64
C ALA A 37 3.27 -10.56 3.87
N ILE A 38 4.00 -9.97 4.82
CA ILE A 38 3.97 -8.51 5.09
C ILE A 38 4.53 -7.65 3.94
N PRO A 39 5.67 -7.99 3.30
CA PRO A 39 6.25 -7.17 2.23
C PRO A 39 5.30 -6.83 1.06
N PRO A 40 4.52 -7.77 0.50
CA PRO A 40 3.59 -7.44 -0.59
C PRO A 40 2.32 -6.70 -0.13
N ILE A 41 2.06 -6.59 1.17
CA ILE A 41 0.90 -5.88 1.71
C ILE A 41 1.17 -4.37 1.79
N ILE A 42 2.40 -3.97 2.12
CA ILE A 42 2.76 -2.56 2.36
C ILE A 42 2.48 -1.66 1.14
N PRO A 43 2.92 -2.00 -0.09
CA PRO A 43 2.63 -1.17 -1.27
C PRO A 43 1.13 -1.16 -1.62
N LYS A 44 0.42 -2.27 -1.38
CA LYS A 44 -1.01 -2.38 -1.66
C LYS A 44 -1.85 -1.50 -0.74
N LEU A 45 -1.37 -1.18 0.46
CA LEU A 45 -2.02 -0.20 1.33
C LEU A 45 -1.99 1.21 0.72
N GLY A 46 -0.93 1.59 0.01
CA GLY A 46 -0.85 2.87 -0.70
C GLY A 46 -1.97 3.02 -1.74
N VAL A 47 -2.20 1.98 -2.55
CA VAL A 47 -3.30 1.96 -3.54
C VAL A 47 -4.68 2.03 -2.86
N GLN A 48 -4.84 1.33 -1.73
CA GLN A 48 -6.07 1.37 -0.95
C GLN A 48 -6.33 2.78 -0.39
N LEU A 49 -5.30 3.46 0.11
CA LEU A 49 -5.38 4.83 0.62
C LEU A 49 -5.79 5.81 -0.49
N SER A 50 -5.25 5.67 -1.71
CA SER A 50 -5.70 6.50 -2.85
C SER A 50 -7.19 6.33 -3.13
N SER A 51 -7.70 5.09 -3.03
CA SER A 51 -9.13 4.82 -3.18
C SER A 51 -9.96 5.45 -2.05
N MET A 52 -9.43 5.46 -0.83
CA MET A 52 -10.06 6.13 0.32
C MET A 52 -10.11 7.65 0.16
N ILE A 53 -9.09 8.28 -0.45
CA ILE A 53 -9.10 9.71 -0.74
C ILE A 53 -10.26 10.06 -1.69
N THR A 54 -10.46 9.27 -2.74
CA THR A 54 -11.60 9.48 -3.67
C THR A 54 -12.94 9.38 -2.95
N LEU A 55 -13.10 8.40 -2.05
CA LEU A 55 -14.29 8.26 -1.22
C LEU A 55 -14.44 9.43 -0.23
N ALA A 56 -13.34 9.91 0.35
CA ALA A 56 -13.34 11.05 1.25
C ALA A 56 -13.86 12.32 0.57
N ILE A 57 -13.40 12.61 -0.66
CA ILE A 57 -13.90 13.73 -1.48
C ILE A 57 -15.42 13.62 -1.70
N MET A 58 -15.89 12.41 -2.02
CA MET A 58 -17.31 12.12 -2.19
C MET A 58 -18.10 12.42 -0.91
N THR A 59 -17.62 11.97 0.25
CA THR A 59 -18.28 12.23 1.53
C THR A 59 -18.21 13.70 1.96
N GLU A 60 -17.10 14.41 1.68
CA GLU A 60 -16.97 15.84 1.96
C GLU A 60 -18.01 16.67 1.18
N SER A 61 -18.24 16.30 -0.08
CA SER A 61 -19.22 16.95 -0.94
C SER A 61 -20.66 16.71 -0.45
N ILE A 62 -21.02 15.48 -0.09
CA ILE A 62 -22.38 15.14 0.36
C ILE A 62 -22.71 15.79 1.70
N PHE A 63 -21.77 15.79 2.66
CA PHE A 63 -22.00 16.32 4.00
C PHE A 63 -21.66 17.81 4.15
N ASN A 64 -21.26 18.46 3.06
CA ASN A 64 -20.85 19.87 3.06
C ASN A 64 -19.75 20.17 4.09
N TRP A 65 -18.88 19.19 4.38
CA TRP A 65 -17.77 19.35 5.32
C TRP A 65 -16.65 20.15 4.65
N PRO A 66 -16.08 21.19 5.31
CA PRO A 66 -14.98 21.96 4.74
C PRO A 66 -13.69 21.13 4.76
N GLY A 67 -13.41 20.47 3.64
CA GLY A 67 -12.22 19.65 3.43
C GLY A 67 -11.44 20.05 2.18
N VAL A 68 -10.24 19.45 2.03
CA VAL A 68 -9.32 19.73 0.92
C VAL A 68 -9.92 19.24 -0.42
N GLY A 69 -10.66 18.14 -0.40
CA GLY A 69 -11.33 17.58 -1.56
C GLY A 69 -12.42 18.49 -2.10
N ARG A 70 -13.27 18.99 -1.20
CA ARG A 70 -14.31 19.96 -1.56
C ARG A 70 -13.73 21.29 -2.05
N TRP A 71 -12.68 21.81 -1.40
CA TRP A 71 -11.99 23.02 -1.85
C TRP A 71 -11.46 22.88 -3.29
N LEU A 72 -10.94 21.70 -3.64
CA LEU A 72 -10.49 21.41 -5.01
C LEU A 72 -11.64 21.41 -6.01
N LEU A 73 -12.80 20.87 -5.64
CA LEU A 73 -14.01 20.85 -6.48
C LEU A 73 -14.58 22.26 -6.69
N ASP A 74 -14.58 23.10 -5.66
CA ASP A 74 -15.02 24.49 -5.76
C ASP A 74 -14.08 25.31 -6.67
N ALA A 75 -12.76 25.08 -6.57
CA ALA A 75 -11.78 25.69 -7.48
C ALA A 75 -11.96 25.22 -8.94
N LEU A 76 -12.33 23.96 -9.14
CA LEU A 76 -12.65 23.40 -10.46
C LEU A 76 -13.90 24.05 -11.06
N SER A 77 -14.94 24.26 -10.24
CA SER A 77 -16.17 24.93 -10.67
C SER A 77 -15.95 26.40 -11.04
N ASN A 78 -15.02 27.08 -10.37
CA ASN A 78 -14.68 28.48 -10.65
C ASN A 78 -13.65 28.64 -11.79
N GLN A 79 -13.19 27.54 -12.42
CA GLN A 79 -12.14 27.51 -13.44
C GLN A 79 -10.87 28.28 -13.05
N ASP A 80 -10.57 28.37 -11.76
CA ASP A 80 -9.35 28.98 -11.27
C ASP A 80 -8.20 27.98 -11.39
N TYR A 81 -7.54 28.00 -12.55
CA TYR A 81 -6.42 27.11 -12.86
C TYR A 81 -5.26 27.21 -11.85
N ALA A 82 -5.03 28.37 -11.23
CA ALA A 82 -3.96 28.55 -10.25
C ALA A 82 -4.26 27.77 -8.95
N SER A 83 -5.49 27.87 -8.46
CA SER A 83 -5.95 27.16 -7.26
C SER A 83 -5.99 25.63 -7.48
N ILE A 84 -6.45 25.18 -8.65
CA ILE A 84 -6.45 23.76 -9.02
C ILE A 84 -5.01 23.22 -9.03
N GLN A 85 -4.09 23.93 -9.67
CA GLN A 85 -2.69 23.49 -9.77
C GLN A 85 -2.02 23.41 -8.40
N ALA A 86 -2.24 24.40 -7.53
CA ALA A 86 -1.72 24.40 -6.17
C ALA A 86 -2.25 23.22 -5.35
N GLY A 87 -3.56 22.95 -5.43
CA GLY A 87 -4.18 21.84 -4.72
C GLY A 87 -3.70 20.47 -5.20
N VAL A 88 -3.60 20.29 -6.52
CA VAL A 88 -3.07 19.04 -7.10
C VAL A 88 -1.61 18.82 -6.70
N LEU A 89 -0.77 19.86 -6.70
CA LEU A 89 0.63 19.76 -6.27
C LEU A 89 0.77 19.34 -4.80
N VAL A 90 -0.05 19.90 -3.90
CA VAL A 90 -0.03 19.54 -2.48
C VAL A 90 -0.45 18.08 -2.27
N VAL A 91 -1.56 17.67 -2.88
CA VAL A 91 -2.05 16.29 -2.78
C VAL A 91 -1.04 15.30 -3.38
N ALA A 92 -0.50 15.61 -4.56
CA ALA A 92 0.52 14.79 -5.22
C ALA A 92 1.76 14.65 -4.33
N THR A 93 2.23 15.74 -3.71
CA THR A 93 3.40 15.71 -2.81
C THR A 93 3.15 14.82 -1.60
N ILE A 94 1.97 14.90 -0.98
CA ILE A 94 1.60 14.06 0.17
C ILE A 94 1.55 12.58 -0.23
N VAL A 95 0.93 12.27 -1.37
CA VAL A 95 0.82 10.89 -1.87
C VAL A 95 2.18 10.32 -2.24
N LEU A 96 3.05 11.11 -2.87
CA LEU A 96 4.42 10.72 -3.19
C LEU A 96 5.24 10.48 -1.92
N ALA A 97 5.14 11.38 -0.93
CA ALA A 97 5.81 11.20 0.35
C ALA A 97 5.34 9.91 1.06
N ALA A 98 4.03 9.64 1.09
CA ALA A 98 3.48 8.42 1.67
C ALA A 98 3.92 7.15 0.92
N SER A 99 4.01 7.23 -0.41
CA SER A 99 4.52 6.13 -1.25
C SER A 99 6.00 5.84 -0.96
N ILE A 100 6.84 6.88 -0.90
CA ILE A 100 8.27 6.74 -0.58
C ILE A 100 8.46 6.14 0.81
N VAL A 101 7.69 6.59 1.80
CA VAL A 101 7.72 6.00 3.16
C VAL A 101 7.32 4.52 3.13
N SER A 102 6.28 4.19 2.38
CA SER A 102 5.83 2.80 2.22
C SER A 102 6.89 1.93 1.55
N ASP A 103 7.53 2.42 0.50
CA ASP A 103 8.61 1.73 -0.20
C ASP A 103 9.84 1.57 0.69
N LEU A 104 10.18 2.58 1.50
CA LEU A 104 11.30 2.52 2.45
C LEU A 104 11.06 1.49 3.55
N ILE A 105 9.84 1.44 4.09
CA ILE A 105 9.44 0.41 5.07
C ILE A 105 9.47 -0.97 4.41
N GLY A 106 8.97 -1.10 3.17
CA GLY A 106 9.05 -2.32 2.39
C GLY A 106 10.49 -2.79 2.16
N ALA A 107 11.40 -1.86 1.83
CA ALA A 107 12.81 -2.12 1.62
C ALA A 107 13.54 -2.51 2.91
N MET A 108 13.21 -1.89 4.05
CA MET A 108 13.78 -2.26 5.36
C MET A 108 13.32 -3.64 5.83
N ILE A 109 12.05 -3.99 5.61
CA ILE A 109 11.48 -5.27 6.04
C ILE A 109 11.92 -6.41 5.11
N ASN A 110 12.13 -6.14 3.82
CA ASN A 110 12.43 -7.15 2.82
C ASN A 110 13.79 -6.91 2.13
N PRO A 111 14.91 -7.43 2.69
CA PRO A 111 16.21 -7.40 2.01
C PRO A 111 16.25 -8.24 0.71
N LEU A 112 15.17 -8.96 0.35
CA LEU A 112 15.08 -9.80 -0.86
C LEU A 112 14.75 -9.04 -2.15
N VAL A 113 14.31 -7.76 -2.10
CA VAL A 113 14.18 -6.94 -3.32
C VAL A 113 15.53 -6.82 -4.04
N ARG A 114 16.63 -6.96 -3.28
CA ARG A 114 17.99 -7.03 -3.80
C ARG A 114 18.29 -8.30 -4.61
N LYS A 115 17.51 -9.39 -4.50
CA LYS A 115 17.76 -10.64 -5.26
C LYS A 115 17.09 -10.69 -6.63
N GLU A 116 15.94 -10.05 -6.82
CA GLU A 116 15.27 -10.04 -8.14
C GLU A 116 16.07 -9.27 -9.20
N TRP A 117 16.85 -8.25 -8.79
CA TRP A 117 17.83 -7.57 -9.66
C TRP A 117 18.92 -8.50 -10.22
N TYR A 118 19.19 -9.64 -9.59
CA TYR A 118 20.17 -10.62 -10.08
C TYR A 118 19.54 -11.76 -10.90
N ALA A 119 18.21 -11.91 -10.90
CA ALA A 119 17.51 -12.95 -11.66
C ALA A 119 17.18 -12.54 -13.12
N VAL A 120 17.44 -11.27 -13.47
CA VAL A 120 17.24 -10.72 -14.83
C VAL A 120 18.58 -10.59 -15.59
N ARG A 121 19.61 -11.32 -15.18
CA ARG A 121 20.88 -11.45 -15.93
C ARG A 121 21.14 -12.89 -16.33
#